data_AF-A0A9Q4BVU4-F1
#
_entry.id   AF-A0A9Q4BVU4-F1
#
_cell.length_a   1.000
_cell.length_b   1.000
_cell.length_c   1.000
_cell.angle_alpha   90.00
_cell.angle_beta   90.00
_cell.angle_gamma   90.00
#
_symmetry.space_group_name_H-M   'P 1'
#
loop_
_entity.id
_entity.type
_entity.pdbx_description
1 polymer ?
#
loop_
_entity_poly.entity_id
_entity_poly.type
_entity_poly.pdbx_seq_one_letter_code
_entity_poly.pdbx_strand_id
1 'polypeptide(L)'
;MKRQCFRFPTEKFLKYYPDLKNSPVIVYLDKENAKEILGYLEEREKKFKMIMFQILSFRYDDDLYGKEEVSDKAKNVTAMKFKMGKKENVRIYCKEFSIAGKKIVMITKIEKKTQKVNKALKQLLETIGGYEYEFK
;
A
#
# COMPACT_ATOMS: atom_id res chain seq x y z
N MET A 1 -14.02 5.51 14.69
CA MET A 1 -13.05 4.87 15.61
C MET A 1 -11.71 4.78 14.90
N LYS A 2 -10.62 5.23 15.55
CA LYS A 2 -9.30 5.18 14.93
C LYS A 2 -8.74 3.76 15.01
N ARG A 3 -8.11 3.32 13.93
CA ARG A 3 -7.44 2.02 13.81
C ARG A 3 -6.01 2.11 14.31
N GLN A 4 -5.44 0.97 14.66
CA GLN A 4 -4.02 0.87 15.05
C GLN A 4 -3.17 0.43 13.85
N CYS A 5 -1.99 1.01 13.75
CA CYS A 5 -0.95 0.61 12.81
C CYS A 5 0.41 0.61 13.51
N PHE A 6 1.39 -0.06 12.92
CA PHE A 6 2.79 0.03 13.36
C PHE A 6 3.67 0.48 12.20
N ARG A 7 4.75 1.18 12.55
CA ARG A 7 5.74 1.63 11.57
C ARG A 7 6.40 0.42 10.91
N PHE A 8 6.40 0.39 9.60
CA PHE A 8 7.06 -0.63 8.81
C PHE A 8 8.56 -0.28 8.67
N PRO A 9 9.50 -1.21 8.90
CA PRO A 9 10.93 -0.92 8.90
C PRO A 9 11.44 -0.75 7.46
N THR A 10 11.38 0.49 6.95
CA THR A 10 11.82 0.84 5.59
C THR A 10 13.33 1.02 5.46
N GLU A 11 14.03 1.13 6.59
CA GLU A 11 15.48 1.30 6.66
C GLU A 11 16.22 0.11 6.03
N LYS A 12 15.61 -1.09 6.05
CA LYS A 12 16.15 -2.30 5.41
C LYS A 12 16.29 -2.17 3.89
N PHE A 13 15.59 -1.23 3.25
CA PHE A 13 15.68 -0.99 1.81
C PHE A 13 16.84 -0.08 1.42
N LEU A 14 17.43 0.65 2.37
CA LEU A 14 18.55 1.55 2.11
C LEU A 14 19.80 0.82 1.62
N LYS A 15 19.95 -0.46 1.97
CA LYS A 15 21.03 -1.29 1.41
C LYS A 15 20.92 -1.51 -0.11
N TYR A 16 19.70 -1.39 -0.66
CA TYR A 16 19.43 -1.52 -2.09
C TYR A 16 19.31 -0.15 -2.76
N TYR A 17 18.81 0.84 -2.03
CA TYR A 17 18.54 2.19 -2.52
C TYR A 17 19.08 3.24 -1.53
N PRO A 18 20.42 3.42 -1.44
CA PRO A 18 21.03 4.33 -0.47
C PRO A 18 20.55 5.77 -0.58
N ASP A 19 20.24 6.23 -1.80
CA ASP A 19 19.76 7.58 -2.09
C ASP A 19 18.40 7.89 -1.42
N LEU A 20 17.67 6.86 -0.99
CA LEU A 20 16.38 7.01 -0.32
C LEU A 20 16.50 7.18 1.21
N LYS A 21 17.72 7.35 1.74
CA LYS A 21 17.99 7.53 3.18
C LYS A 21 17.17 8.66 3.80
N ASN A 22 16.91 9.72 3.03
CA ASN A 22 16.17 10.90 3.46
C ASN A 22 14.74 10.95 2.89
N SER A 23 14.17 9.79 2.54
CA SER A 23 12.79 9.75 2.05
C SER A 23 11.84 10.42 3.07
N PRO A 24 10.97 11.35 2.63
CA PRO A 24 9.99 11.99 3.50
C PRO A 24 8.77 11.09 3.78
N VAL A 25 8.78 9.86 3.27
CA VAL A 25 7.67 8.91 3.34
C VAL A 25 7.90 7.94 4.49
N ILE A 26 6.93 7.86 5.39
CA ILE A 26 6.89 6.85 6.46
C ILE A 26 5.83 5.81 6.10
N VAL A 27 6.23 4.56 6.06
CA VAL A 27 5.31 3.45 5.76
C VAL A 27 4.87 2.79 7.06
N TYR A 28 3.59 2.47 7.13
CA TYR A 28 2.92 1.80 8.22
C TYR A 28 2.17 0.57 7.71
N LEU A 29 1.87 -0.34 8.62
CA LEU A 29 1.07 -1.52 8.37
C LEU A 29 -0.11 -1.57 9.35
N ASP A 30 -1.32 -1.75 8.81
CA ASP A 30 -2.52 -1.95 9.60
C ASP A 30 -2.39 -3.20 10.46
N LYS A 31 -2.74 -3.07 11.75
CA LYS A 31 -2.55 -4.13 12.73
C LYS A 31 -3.45 -5.34 12.49
N GLU A 32 -4.66 -5.16 11.98
CA GLU A 32 -5.62 -6.26 11.80
C GLU A 32 -5.17 -7.24 10.71
N ASN A 33 -4.58 -6.74 9.63
CA ASN A 33 -4.20 -7.56 8.46
C ASN A 33 -2.68 -7.78 8.35
N ALA A 34 -1.92 -7.41 9.38
CA ALA A 34 -0.47 -7.42 9.38
C ALA A 34 0.13 -8.77 8.99
N LYS A 35 -0.33 -9.85 9.62
CA LYS A 35 0.22 -11.20 9.41
C LYS A 35 0.10 -11.66 7.96
N GLU A 36 -1.07 -11.45 7.36
CA GLU A 36 -1.32 -11.85 5.98
C GLU A 36 -0.47 -11.03 4.99
N ILE A 37 -0.39 -9.72 5.21
CA ILE A 37 0.39 -8.83 4.36
C ILE A 37 1.87 -9.18 4.44
N LEU A 38 2.43 -9.34 5.65
CA LEU A 38 3.85 -9.65 5.83
C LEU A 38 4.23 -10.97 5.16
N GLY A 39 3.45 -12.04 5.38
CA GLY A 39 3.72 -13.34 4.75
C GLY A 39 3.74 -13.25 3.22
N TYR A 40 2.78 -12.52 2.63
CA TYR A 40 2.74 -12.34 1.18
C TYR A 40 3.92 -11.49 0.65
N LEU A 41 4.31 -10.44 1.38
CA LEU A 41 5.43 -9.58 1.00
C LEU A 41 6.78 -10.31 1.04
N GLU A 42 6.95 -11.23 1.99
CA GLU A 42 8.14 -12.09 2.07
C GLU A 42 8.26 -13.00 0.84
N GLU A 43 7.16 -13.63 0.41
CA GLU A 43 7.14 -14.48 -0.80
C GLU A 43 7.35 -13.70 -2.11
N ARG A 44 7.06 -12.40 -2.13
CA ARG A 44 7.14 -11.54 -3.32
C ARG A 44 8.23 -10.47 -3.21
N GLU A 45 9.30 -10.79 -2.48
CA GLU A 45 10.36 -9.87 -2.07
C GLU A 45 10.92 -9.01 -3.22
N LYS A 46 11.21 -9.62 -4.38
CA LYS A 46 11.78 -8.90 -5.55
C LYS A 46 10.85 -7.80 -6.05
N LYS A 47 9.57 -8.12 -6.29
CA LYS A 47 8.58 -7.15 -6.77
C LYS A 47 8.28 -6.11 -5.69
N PHE A 48 8.24 -6.55 -4.43
CA PHE A 48 8.03 -5.66 -3.30
C PHE A 48 9.14 -4.60 -3.17
N LYS A 49 10.42 -4.96 -3.37
CA LYS A 49 11.53 -3.99 -3.41
C LYS A 49 11.31 -2.89 -4.45
N MET A 50 10.87 -3.26 -5.66
CA MET A 50 10.56 -2.29 -6.72
C MET A 50 9.41 -1.35 -6.34
N ILE A 51 8.35 -1.90 -5.73
CA ILE A 51 7.21 -1.11 -5.25
C ILE A 51 7.65 -0.14 -4.14
N MET A 52 8.45 -0.63 -3.19
CA MET A 52 8.99 0.20 -2.11
C MET A 52 9.88 1.32 -2.63
N PHE A 53 10.65 1.08 -3.70
CA PHE A 53 11.40 2.13 -4.36
C PHE A 53 10.48 3.25 -4.87
N GLN A 54 9.35 2.92 -5.53
CA GLN A 54 8.40 3.94 -6.00
C GLN A 54 7.77 4.71 -4.84
N ILE A 55 7.34 4.01 -3.80
CA ILE A 55 6.74 4.60 -2.59
C ILE A 55 7.72 5.56 -1.92
N LEU A 56 8.93 5.10 -1.62
CA LEU A 56 9.93 5.89 -0.91
C LEU A 56 10.51 7.03 -1.78
N SER A 57 10.48 6.89 -3.10
CA SER A 57 10.78 7.97 -4.05
C SER A 57 9.62 8.95 -4.24
N PHE A 58 8.47 8.71 -3.61
CA PHE A 58 7.24 9.47 -3.79
C PHE A 58 6.79 9.57 -5.26
N ARG A 59 6.85 8.45 -5.97
CA ARG A 59 6.40 8.32 -7.37
C ARG A 59 5.26 7.33 -7.49
N TYR A 60 4.39 7.61 -8.45
CA TYR A 60 3.41 6.64 -8.91
C TYR A 60 3.91 5.96 -10.18
N ASP A 61 3.59 4.68 -10.28
CA ASP A 61 3.88 3.82 -11.41
C ASP A 61 2.66 2.90 -11.57
N ASP A 62 2.00 2.97 -12.72
CA ASP A 62 0.73 2.29 -12.95
C ASP A 62 0.83 0.76 -12.86
N ASP A 63 2.03 0.19 -13.01
CA ASP A 63 2.29 -1.25 -12.90
C ASP A 63 2.78 -1.70 -11.52
N LEU A 64 3.21 -0.75 -10.66
CA LEU A 64 3.80 -1.04 -9.35
C LEU A 64 3.01 -0.43 -8.18
N TYR A 65 2.77 0.87 -8.20
CA TYR A 65 2.13 1.60 -7.12
C TYR A 65 1.38 2.83 -7.63
N GLY A 66 0.07 2.90 -7.42
CA GLY A 66 -0.72 3.99 -7.97
C GLY A 66 -2.06 4.18 -7.27
N LYS A 67 -2.75 5.27 -7.65
CA LYS A 67 -4.06 5.65 -7.11
C LYS A 67 -5.16 4.68 -7.55
N GLU A 68 -6.12 4.46 -6.66
CA GLU A 68 -7.32 3.63 -6.86
C GLU A 68 -8.58 4.39 -6.36
N GLU A 69 -8.66 5.69 -6.72
CA GLU A 69 -9.75 6.59 -6.35
C GLU A 69 -10.98 6.35 -7.23
N VAL A 70 -11.74 5.31 -6.92
CA VAL A 70 -12.92 4.87 -7.70
C VAL A 70 -14.18 5.70 -7.43
N SER A 71 -14.14 6.56 -6.42
CA SER A 71 -15.17 7.54 -6.05
C SER A 71 -14.59 8.54 -5.05
N ASP A 72 -15.34 9.62 -4.77
CA ASP A 72 -14.96 10.63 -3.77
C ASP A 72 -14.78 10.06 -2.36
N LYS A 73 -15.45 8.93 -2.07
CA LYS A 73 -15.32 8.22 -0.79
C LYS A 73 -14.06 7.38 -0.70
N ALA A 74 -13.48 6.97 -1.84
CA ALA A 74 -12.23 6.21 -1.92
C ALA A 74 -11.00 7.14 -2.04
N LYS A 75 -11.05 8.33 -1.44
CA LYS A 75 -10.01 9.35 -1.54
C LYS A 75 -8.70 8.88 -0.90
N ASN A 76 -7.57 9.20 -1.56
CA ASN A 76 -6.20 8.85 -1.16
C ASN A 76 -5.97 7.34 -1.03
N VAL A 77 -6.83 6.51 -1.63
CA VAL A 77 -6.63 5.07 -1.71
C VAL A 77 -5.66 4.77 -2.84
N THR A 78 -4.66 3.95 -2.55
CA THR A 78 -3.65 3.50 -3.51
C THR A 78 -3.52 1.98 -3.46
N ALA A 79 -2.80 1.39 -4.41
CA ALA A 79 -2.50 -0.03 -4.39
C ALA A 79 -1.05 -0.31 -4.77
N MET A 80 -0.41 -1.19 -4.01
CA MET A 80 0.75 -1.95 -4.45
C MET A 80 0.26 -3.07 -5.38
N LYS A 81 0.78 -3.13 -6.60
CA LYS A 81 0.30 -4.03 -7.66
C LYS A 81 1.29 -5.17 -7.89
N PHE A 82 0.88 -6.38 -7.53
CA PHE A 82 1.62 -7.62 -7.73
C PHE A 82 0.99 -8.41 -8.87
N LYS A 83 1.29 -7.97 -10.09
CA LYS A 83 0.87 -8.65 -11.32
C LYS A 83 1.99 -9.53 -11.84
N MET A 84 1.72 -10.82 -12.00
CA MET A 84 2.63 -11.78 -12.65
C MET A 84 1.90 -12.47 -13.81
N GLY A 85 2.08 -11.90 -15.01
CA GLY A 85 1.44 -12.39 -16.23
C GLY A 85 -0.08 -12.43 -16.12
N LYS A 86 -0.67 -13.53 -16.60
CA LYS A 86 -2.12 -13.81 -16.52
C LYS A 86 -2.53 -14.57 -15.25
N LYS A 87 -1.57 -15.07 -14.46
CA LYS A 87 -1.81 -16.03 -13.38
C LYS A 87 -2.02 -15.38 -12.02
N GLU A 88 -1.45 -14.19 -11.80
CA GLU A 88 -1.53 -13.51 -10.51
C GLU A 88 -1.79 -12.02 -10.70
N ASN A 89 -2.77 -11.51 -9.97
CA ASN A 89 -3.13 -10.10 -9.94
C ASN A 89 -3.55 -9.71 -8.52
N VAL A 90 -2.57 -9.74 -7.61
CA VAL A 90 -2.80 -9.38 -6.21
C VAL A 90 -2.52 -7.89 -6.02
N ARG A 91 -3.30 -7.27 -5.15
CA ARG A 91 -3.10 -5.90 -4.71
C ARG A 91 -3.04 -5.82 -3.20
N ILE A 92 -2.10 -5.04 -2.69
CA ILE A 92 -2.18 -4.55 -1.31
C ILE A 92 -2.71 -3.13 -1.38
N TYR A 93 -3.96 -2.94 -0.96
CA TYR A 93 -4.54 -1.61 -0.88
C TYR A 93 -3.97 -0.87 0.30
N CYS A 94 -3.66 0.39 0.05
CA CYS A 94 -3.04 1.30 0.97
C CYS A 94 -3.87 2.59 1.07
N LYS A 95 -3.56 3.40 2.07
CA LYS A 95 -4.08 4.76 2.17
C LYS A 95 -2.96 5.74 2.47
N GLU A 96 -2.96 6.83 1.74
CA GLU A 96 -2.02 7.92 1.93
C GLU A 96 -2.59 9.01 2.84
N PHE A 97 -1.73 9.52 3.72
CA PHE A 97 -2.02 10.60 4.64
C PHE A 97 -0.92 11.67 4.52
N SER A 98 -1.32 12.94 4.63
CA SER A 98 -0.39 14.08 4.56
C SER A 98 -0.26 14.79 5.91
N ILE A 99 -0.31 14.03 7.02
CA ILE A 99 -0.27 14.56 8.39
C ILE A 99 1.17 14.50 8.91
N ALA A 100 1.79 15.67 9.12
CA ALA A 100 3.17 15.81 9.57
C ALA A 100 4.15 14.96 8.73
N GLY A 101 4.10 15.17 7.41
CA GLY A 101 4.81 14.37 6.41
C GLY A 101 3.88 13.44 5.62
N LYS A 102 4.47 12.64 4.73
CA LYS A 102 3.74 11.65 3.93
C LYS A 102 3.76 10.31 4.65
N LYS A 103 2.58 9.81 4.99
CA LYS A 103 2.40 8.51 5.64
C LYS A 103 1.58 7.61 4.73
N ILE A 104 2.02 6.37 4.55
CA ILE A 104 1.30 5.37 3.77
C ILE A 104 1.02 4.19 4.67
N VAL A 105 -0.24 3.79 4.78
CA VAL A 105 -0.62 2.61 5.56
C VAL A 105 -0.97 1.50 4.57
N MET A 106 -0.31 0.35 4.67
CA MET A 106 -0.72 -0.90 4.01
C MET A 106 -1.89 -1.51 4.79
N ILE A 107 -3.00 -1.80 4.13
CA ILE A 107 -4.26 -2.08 4.83
C ILE A 107 -4.77 -3.49 4.60
N THR A 108 -4.88 -3.94 3.35
CA THR A 108 -5.44 -5.27 3.06
C THR A 108 -4.90 -5.83 1.75
N LYS A 109 -4.70 -7.15 1.71
CA LYS A 109 -4.38 -7.89 0.48
C LYS A 109 -5.68 -8.33 -0.19
N ILE A 110 -5.76 -8.21 -1.51
CA ILE A 110 -6.90 -8.66 -2.33
C ILE A 110 -6.38 -9.28 -3.61
N GLU A 111 -6.88 -10.46 -3.95
CA GLU A 111 -6.71 -11.05 -5.28
C GLU A 111 -7.77 -10.48 -6.23
N LYS A 112 -7.33 -9.71 -7.23
CA LYS A 112 -8.23 -9.04 -8.17
C LYS A 112 -8.58 -9.98 -9.32
N LYS A 113 -9.79 -10.52 -9.26
CA LYS A 113 -10.34 -11.47 -10.26
C LYS A 113 -10.67 -10.85 -11.63
N THR A 114 -10.96 -9.54 -11.67
CA THR A 114 -11.40 -8.85 -12.89
C THR A 114 -10.58 -7.59 -13.14
N GLN A 115 -10.48 -7.12 -14.39
CA GLN A 115 -9.83 -5.83 -14.67
C GLN A 115 -10.62 -4.65 -14.08
N LYS A 116 -11.94 -4.65 -14.26
CA LYS A 116 -12.83 -3.62 -13.72
C LYS A 116 -13.04 -3.80 -12.22
N VAL A 117 -13.24 -2.67 -11.54
CA VAL A 117 -13.63 -2.64 -10.12
C VAL A 117 -15.11 -3.05 -10.02
N ASN A 118 -15.38 -4.13 -9.30
CA ASN A 118 -16.74 -4.58 -9.04
C ASN A 118 -17.33 -3.85 -7.81
N LYS A 119 -18.63 -4.03 -7.57
CA LYS A 119 -19.35 -3.35 -6.48
C LYS A 119 -18.74 -3.64 -5.10
N ALA A 120 -18.38 -4.89 -4.82
CA ALA A 120 -17.80 -5.30 -3.54
C ALA A 120 -16.43 -4.65 -3.30
N LEU A 121 -15.56 -4.66 -4.32
CA LEU A 121 -14.27 -3.98 -4.24
C LEU A 121 -14.45 -2.48 -4.10
N LYS A 122 -15.38 -1.85 -4.83
CA LYS A 122 -15.68 -0.43 -4.66
C LYS A 122 -16.06 -0.11 -3.21
N GLN A 123 -16.99 -0.86 -2.62
CA GLN A 123 -17.39 -0.67 -1.22
C GLN A 123 -16.23 -0.81 -0.24
N LEU A 124 -15.33 -1.78 -0.47
CA LEU A 124 -14.11 -1.94 0.32
C LEU A 124 -13.22 -0.69 0.21
N LEU A 125 -12.96 -0.18 -1.01
CA LEU A 125 -12.12 0.99 -1.21
C LEU A 125 -12.74 2.25 -0.60
N GLU A 126 -14.06 2.42 -0.67
CA GLU A 126 -14.76 3.51 0.01
C GLU A 126 -14.64 3.41 1.53
N THR A 127 -14.73 2.19 2.07
CA THR A 127 -14.52 1.93 3.50
C THR A 127 -13.10 2.30 3.92
N ILE A 128 -12.10 1.87 3.16
CA ILE A 128 -10.68 2.22 3.38
C ILE A 128 -10.49 3.74 3.31
N GLY A 129 -11.10 4.40 2.33
CA GLY A 129 -11.07 5.86 2.19
C GLY A 129 -11.62 6.61 3.41
N GLY A 130 -12.45 5.97 4.24
CA GLY A 130 -12.90 6.48 5.54
C GLY A 130 -12.00 6.16 6.73
N TYR A 131 -11.01 5.26 6.61
CA TYR A 131 -10.18 4.84 7.75
C TYR A 131 -9.31 5.96 8.31
N GLU A 132 -9.29 6.06 9.63
CA GLU A 132 -8.37 6.93 10.37
C GLU A 132 -7.45 6.07 11.24
N TYR A 133 -6.23 6.55 11.49
CA TYR A 133 -5.24 5.82 12.27
C TYR A 133 -4.65 6.64 13.40
N GLU A 134 -4.28 5.96 14.46
CA GLU A 134 -3.34 6.46 15.45
C GLU A 134 -1.91 6.14 14.99
N PHE A 135 -1.20 7.16 14.51
CA PHE A 135 0.22 7.02 14.17
C PHE A 135 1.04 7.09 15.45
N LYS A 136 1.46 5.92 15.93
CA LYS A 136 2.41 5.74 17.02
C LYS A 136 3.72 5.19 16.49
#